data_AF-A0A3D8J5F4-F1
#
_entry.id   AF-A0A3D8J5F4-F1
#
_cell.length_a   1.000
_cell.length_b   1.000
_cell.length_c   1.000
_cell.angle_alpha   90.00
_cell.angle_beta   90.00
_cell.angle_gamma   90.00
#
_symmetry.space_group_name_H-M   'P 1'
#
loop_
_entity.id
_entity.type
_entity.pdbx_description
1 polymer ?
#
loop_
_entity_poly.entity_id
_entity_poly.type
_entity_poly.pdbx_seq_one_letter_code
_entity_poly.pdbx_strand_id
1 'polypeptide(L)'
;MKDSLTQDFANLQAKDIKENYYSKAFGGKFFSKNDSKIIGYVRDRLDCLLEQKQVNEKEFCILLSSLLYSADRIANTVGHYDAYRKNIALQDRFVYELIEPIVSNAEIEIYRQDSNLLVKNLSKQNRQIDIAF
;
A
#
# COMPACT_ATOMS: atom_id res chain seq x y z
N MET A 1 -19.59 2.40 -7.88
CA MET A 1 -18.90 1.15 -7.52
C MET A 1 -17.63 1.42 -6.69
N LYS A 2 -16.74 2.31 -7.13
CA LYS A 2 -15.50 2.65 -6.39
C LYS A 2 -15.74 3.34 -5.04
N ASP A 3 -16.71 4.24 -4.99
CA ASP A 3 -17.02 4.97 -3.75
C ASP A 3 -17.64 4.07 -2.68
N SER A 4 -18.50 3.11 -3.06
CA SER A 4 -19.11 2.21 -2.06
C SER A 4 -18.07 1.26 -1.45
N LEU A 5 -17.15 0.71 -2.24
CA LEU A 5 -16.11 -0.18 -1.73
C LEU A 5 -15.16 0.55 -0.76
N THR A 6 -14.80 1.79 -1.10
CA THR A 6 -13.94 2.62 -0.24
C THR A 6 -14.64 2.94 1.08
N GLN A 7 -15.94 3.26 1.01
CA GLN A 7 -16.75 3.52 2.18
C GLN A 7 -16.96 2.26 3.02
N ASP A 8 -17.11 1.09 2.40
CA ASP A 8 -17.18 -0.20 3.09
C ASP A 8 -15.89 -0.46 3.88
N PHE A 9 -14.73 -0.26 3.26
CA PHE A 9 -13.43 -0.43 3.92
C PHE A 9 -13.18 0.60 5.03
N ALA A 10 -13.59 1.85 4.84
CA ALA A 10 -13.44 2.90 5.83
C ALA A 10 -14.29 2.65 7.10
N ASN A 11 -15.39 1.91 6.98
CA ASN A 11 -16.32 1.64 8.10
C ASN A 11 -16.09 0.31 8.81
N LEU A 12 -15.10 -0.48 8.39
CA LEU A 12 -14.78 -1.78 8.99
C LEU A 12 -14.47 -1.64 10.49
N GLN A 13 -14.96 -2.60 11.27
CA GLN A 13 -14.74 -2.66 12.71
C GLN A 13 -13.90 -3.89 13.05
N ALA A 14 -12.77 -3.70 13.74
CA ALA A 14 -11.84 -4.77 14.06
C ALA A 14 -12.45 -5.90 14.92
N LYS A 15 -13.52 -5.60 15.68
CA LYS A 15 -14.26 -6.59 16.49
C LYS A 15 -14.95 -7.66 15.63
N ASP A 16 -15.33 -7.30 14.40
CA ASP A 16 -16.05 -8.17 13.46
C ASP A 16 -15.06 -8.99 12.60
N ILE A 17 -13.75 -8.74 12.75
CA ILE A 17 -12.68 -9.35 11.96
C ILE A 17 -11.91 -10.35 12.85
N LYS A 18 -11.86 -11.60 12.39
CA LYS A 18 -11.05 -12.66 13.01
C LYS A 18 -9.56 -12.38 12.83
N GLU A 19 -8.72 -12.96 13.68
CA GLU A 19 -7.27 -12.86 13.50
C GLU A 19 -6.83 -13.46 12.16
N ASN A 20 -6.03 -12.71 11.42
CA ASN A 20 -5.48 -13.07 10.12
C ASN A 20 -3.95 -13.03 10.15
N TYR A 21 -3.31 -13.41 9.03
CA TYR A 21 -1.85 -13.39 8.90
C TYR A 21 -1.25 -12.04 9.32
N TYR A 22 -1.85 -10.94 8.88
CA TYR A 22 -1.33 -9.60 9.11
C TYR A 22 -1.34 -9.22 10.61
N SER A 23 -2.43 -9.52 11.31
CA SER A 23 -2.54 -9.33 12.77
C SER A 23 -1.56 -10.17 13.58
N LYS A 24 -1.21 -11.37 13.10
CA LYS A 24 -0.26 -12.28 13.77
C LYS A 24 1.19 -11.87 13.51
N ALA A 25 1.50 -11.43 12.29
CA ALA A 25 2.85 -11.08 11.89
C ALA A 25 3.26 -9.68 12.36
N PHE A 26 2.38 -8.68 12.17
CA PHE A 26 2.71 -7.25 12.31
C PHE A 26 2.02 -6.56 13.50
N GLY A 27 0.98 -7.17 14.05
CA GLY A 27 0.23 -6.62 15.18
C GLY A 27 1.05 -6.54 16.47
N GLY A 28 0.94 -5.41 17.16
CA GLY A 28 1.72 -5.12 18.37
C GLY A 28 3.18 -4.73 18.09
N LYS A 29 3.56 -4.61 16.80
CA LYS A 29 4.91 -4.22 16.36
C LYS A 29 4.83 -2.95 15.52
N PHE A 30 4.40 -3.10 14.27
CA PHE A 30 4.28 -2.02 13.29
C PHE A 30 2.94 -1.31 13.40
N PHE A 31 1.89 -2.06 13.74
CA PHE A 31 0.54 -1.54 13.86
C PHE A 31 -0.12 -2.07 15.13
N SER A 32 -1.17 -1.42 15.60
CA SER A 32 -1.99 -2.00 16.65
C SER A 32 -2.57 -3.35 16.18
N LYS A 33 -3.02 -4.20 17.11
CA LYS A 33 -3.64 -5.48 16.74
C LYS A 33 -4.92 -5.26 15.92
N ASN A 34 -5.71 -4.24 16.24
CA ASN A 34 -6.97 -3.95 15.56
C ASN A 34 -6.71 -3.39 14.16
N ASP A 35 -5.81 -2.43 14.00
CA ASP A 35 -5.41 -1.91 12.69
C ASP A 35 -4.87 -3.04 11.80
N SER A 36 -4.03 -3.91 12.36
CA SER A 36 -3.49 -5.05 11.61
C SER A 36 -4.56 -6.01 11.11
N LYS A 37 -5.64 -6.22 11.88
CA LYS A 37 -6.78 -7.04 11.44
C LYS A 37 -7.46 -6.40 10.24
N ILE A 38 -7.76 -5.10 10.32
CA ILE A 38 -8.43 -4.36 9.25
C ILE A 38 -7.56 -4.38 7.98
N ILE A 39 -6.27 -4.03 8.09
CA ILE A 39 -5.33 -4.04 6.95
C ILE A 39 -5.29 -5.43 6.29
N GLY A 40 -5.16 -6.49 7.10
CA GLY A 40 -5.15 -7.86 6.59
C GLY A 40 -6.45 -8.26 5.89
N TYR A 41 -7.59 -7.85 6.44
CA TYR A 41 -8.90 -8.11 5.82
C TYR A 41 -9.04 -7.39 4.48
N VAL A 42 -8.69 -6.10 4.41
CA VAL A 42 -8.76 -5.31 3.17
C VAL A 42 -7.86 -5.95 2.12
N ARG A 43 -6.61 -6.29 2.46
CA ARG A 43 -5.68 -6.99 1.56
C ARG A 43 -6.31 -8.25 0.97
N ASP A 44 -6.78 -9.16 1.82
CA ASP A 44 -7.33 -10.45 1.37
C ASP A 44 -8.61 -10.24 0.54
N ARG A 45 -9.41 -9.20 0.88
CA ARG A 45 -10.60 -8.84 0.11
C ARG A 45 -10.25 -8.33 -1.28
N LEU A 46 -9.20 -7.51 -1.43
CA LEU A 46 -8.73 -7.04 -2.74
C LEU A 46 -8.30 -8.19 -3.63
N ASP A 47 -7.57 -9.17 -3.09
CA ASP A 47 -7.16 -10.37 -3.83
C ASP A 47 -8.40 -11.14 -4.34
N CYS A 48 -9.40 -11.37 -3.47
CA CYS A 48 -10.65 -12.00 -3.88
C CYS A 48 -11.39 -11.22 -4.98
N LEU A 49 -11.43 -9.88 -4.91
CA LEU A 49 -12.09 -9.06 -5.93
C LEU A 49 -11.40 -9.19 -7.29
N LEU A 50 -10.07 -9.27 -7.31
CA LEU A 50 -9.29 -9.48 -8.53
C LEU A 50 -9.52 -10.88 -9.11
N GLU A 51 -9.42 -11.92 -8.27
CA GLU A 51 -9.66 -13.32 -8.68
C GLU A 51 -11.07 -13.54 -9.23
N GLN A 52 -12.06 -12.88 -8.62
CA GLN A 52 -13.47 -12.92 -9.06
C GLN A 52 -13.75 -12.00 -10.24
N LYS A 53 -12.74 -11.28 -10.77
CA LYS A 53 -12.87 -10.31 -11.87
C LYS A 53 -13.89 -9.19 -11.59
N GLN A 54 -14.10 -8.85 -10.32
CA GLN A 54 -14.94 -7.72 -9.91
C GLN A 54 -14.20 -6.39 -10.06
N VAL A 55 -12.86 -6.43 -10.07
CA VAL A 55 -11.99 -5.31 -10.43
C VAL A 55 -10.99 -5.79 -11.48
N ASN A 56 -10.54 -4.88 -12.35
CA ASN A 56 -9.44 -5.17 -13.26
C ASN A 56 -8.07 -4.88 -12.62
N GLU A 57 -6.98 -5.25 -13.29
CA GLU A 57 -5.61 -5.05 -12.78
C GLU A 57 -5.30 -3.59 -12.45
N LYS A 58 -5.74 -2.64 -13.28
CA LYS A 58 -5.49 -1.21 -13.04
C LYS A 58 -6.22 -0.73 -11.79
N GLU A 59 -7.47 -1.13 -11.61
CA GLU A 59 -8.27 -0.79 -10.43
C GLU A 59 -7.73 -1.45 -9.16
N PHE A 60 -7.33 -2.71 -9.25
CA PHE A 60 -6.66 -3.41 -8.17
C PHE A 60 -5.37 -2.69 -7.75
N CYS A 61 -4.53 -2.28 -8.70
CA CYS A 61 -3.31 -1.53 -8.41
C CYS A 61 -3.60 -0.20 -7.68
N ILE A 62 -4.65 0.53 -8.07
CA ILE A 62 -5.07 1.77 -7.39
C ILE A 62 -5.52 1.47 -5.95
N LEU A 63 -6.37 0.45 -5.77
CA LEU A 63 -6.89 0.07 -4.46
C LEU A 63 -5.80 -0.47 -3.52
N LEU A 64 -4.87 -1.26 -4.06
CA LEU A 64 -3.72 -1.78 -3.32
C LEU A 64 -2.76 -0.65 -2.95
N SER A 65 -2.48 0.27 -3.86
CA SER A 65 -1.65 1.45 -3.57
C SER A 65 -2.29 2.28 -2.45
N SER A 66 -3.61 2.47 -2.49
CA SER A 66 -4.39 3.14 -1.45
C SER A 66 -4.24 2.48 -0.08
N LEU A 67 -4.29 1.13 -0.03
CA LEU A 67 -4.04 0.37 1.20
C LEU A 67 -2.62 0.63 1.73
N LEU A 68 -1.62 0.58 0.84
CA LEU A 68 -0.22 0.75 1.21
C LEU A 68 0.06 2.13 1.81
N TYR A 69 -0.39 3.20 1.14
CA TYR A 69 -0.21 4.57 1.66
C TYR A 69 -0.98 4.81 2.96
N SER A 70 -2.21 4.29 3.07
CA SER A 70 -3.02 4.40 4.29
C SER A 70 -2.36 3.68 5.48
N ALA A 71 -1.77 2.51 5.24
CA ALA A 71 -1.05 1.74 6.25
C ALA A 71 0.27 2.40 6.63
N ASP A 72 1.05 2.87 5.66
CA ASP A 72 2.34 3.52 5.89
C ASP A 72 2.20 4.77 6.79
N ARG A 73 1.15 5.57 6.55
CA ARG A 73 0.83 6.78 7.35
C ARG A 73 0.69 6.51 8.86
N ILE A 74 0.22 5.33 9.24
CA ILE A 74 0.01 4.96 10.65
C ILE A 74 1.08 4.00 11.19
N ALA A 75 2.01 3.57 10.34
CA ALA A 75 3.05 2.60 10.68
C ALA A 75 4.00 3.12 11.77
N ASN A 76 4.25 2.27 12.76
CA ASN A 76 5.26 2.50 13.79
C ASN A 76 6.63 2.05 13.30
N THR A 77 7.16 2.70 12.27
CA THR A 77 8.48 2.37 11.71
C THR A 77 9.56 3.33 12.19
N VAL A 78 10.82 2.90 12.04
CA VAL A 78 11.97 3.81 11.98
C VAL A 78 12.49 3.82 10.55
N GLY A 79 13.12 4.92 10.11
CA GLY A 79 13.60 5.09 8.73
C GLY A 79 14.72 4.14 8.28
N HIS A 80 14.96 3.06 9.03
CA HIS A 80 16.02 2.09 8.81
C HIS A 80 15.51 0.65 9.01
N TYR A 81 15.82 -0.24 8.05
CA TYR A 81 15.82 -1.72 8.16
C TYR A 81 14.64 -2.40 8.87
N ASP A 82 13.41 -2.28 8.36
CA ASP A 82 12.22 -3.00 8.86
C ASP A 82 12.06 -2.97 10.39
N ALA A 83 12.57 -1.93 11.05
CA ALA A 83 12.54 -1.81 12.49
C ALA A 83 11.33 -0.97 12.91
N TYR A 84 10.79 -1.31 14.07
CA TYR A 84 9.70 -0.57 14.71
C TYR A 84 10.16 -0.03 16.06
N ARG A 85 9.54 1.07 16.50
CA ARG A 85 9.90 1.69 17.78
C ARG A 85 9.34 0.85 18.93
N LYS A 86 10.19 0.47 19.88
CA LYS A 86 9.78 -0.22 21.11
C LYS A 86 9.26 0.79 22.14
N ASN A 87 8.40 0.35 23.05
CA ASN A 87 7.81 1.16 24.13
C ASN A 87 6.91 2.33 23.67
N ILE A 88 6.34 2.25 22.47
CA ILE A 88 5.31 3.16 22.01
C ILE A 88 3.94 2.51 22.22
N ALA A 89 3.00 3.27 22.77
CA ALA A 89 1.60 2.88 22.82
C ALA A 89 1.02 2.97 21.41
N LEU A 90 0.79 1.81 20.78
CA LEU A 90 0.17 1.73 19.46
C LEU A 90 -1.32 2.08 19.60
N GLN A 91 -1.79 2.96 18.72
CA GLN A 91 -3.17 3.44 18.68
C GLN A 91 -3.87 2.90 17.44
N ASP A 92 -5.17 2.67 17.55
CA ASP A 92 -6.04 2.33 16.43
C ASP A 92 -6.31 3.60 15.61
N ARG A 93 -5.67 3.72 14.45
CA ARG A 93 -5.72 4.93 13.62
C ARG A 93 -5.91 4.64 12.14
N PHE A 94 -5.96 3.37 11.75
CA PHE A 94 -6.05 3.01 10.35
C PHE A 94 -7.38 3.49 9.76
N VAL A 95 -7.28 4.26 8.67
CA VAL A 95 -8.40 4.69 7.83
C VAL A 95 -7.98 4.43 6.40
N TYR A 96 -8.80 3.68 5.67
CA TYR A 96 -8.57 3.42 4.25
C TYR A 96 -8.98 4.64 3.42
N GLU A 97 -8.01 5.28 2.78
CA GLU A 97 -8.22 6.44 1.91
C GLU A 97 -7.73 6.13 0.50
N LEU A 98 -8.58 6.44 -0.49
CA LEU A 98 -8.24 6.25 -1.89
C LEU A 98 -7.16 7.26 -2.31
N ILE A 99 -6.12 6.80 -2.98
CA ILE A 99 -5.14 7.71 -3.58
C ILE A 99 -5.77 8.50 -4.72
N GLU A 100 -5.35 9.74 -4.85
CA GLU A 100 -5.66 10.57 -6.01
C GLU A 100 -4.50 10.47 -7.02
N PRO A 101 -4.69 9.85 -8.20
CA PRO A 101 -3.64 9.76 -9.20
C PRO A 101 -3.27 11.15 -9.72
N ILE A 102 -1.97 11.41 -9.84
CA ILE A 102 -1.48 12.64 -10.46
C ILE A 102 -1.89 12.63 -11.93
N VAL A 103 -2.61 13.67 -12.36
CA VAL A 103 -2.84 13.94 -13.78
C VAL A 103 -1.63 14.72 -14.30
N SER A 104 -0.86 14.09 -15.17
CA SER A 104 0.32 14.69 -15.80
C SER A 104 0.25 14.52 -17.30
N ASN A 105 0.75 15.51 -18.04
CA ASN A 105 0.96 15.42 -19.48
C ASN A 105 2.31 14.75 -19.81
N ALA A 106 3.09 14.37 -18.80
CA ALA A 106 4.35 13.66 -18.99
C ALA A 106 4.10 12.21 -19.41
N GLU A 107 4.94 11.70 -20.31
CA GLU A 107 5.04 10.27 -20.58
C GLU A 107 5.79 9.60 -19.42
N ILE A 108 5.11 8.70 -18.71
CA ILE A 108 5.67 7.97 -17.57
C ILE A 108 5.99 6.55 -18.00
N GLU A 109 7.26 6.18 -17.89
CA GLU A 109 7.75 4.83 -18.15
C GLU A 109 8.28 4.21 -16.85
N ILE A 110 7.77 3.03 -16.48
CA ILE A 110 8.19 2.31 -15.28
C ILE A 110 8.98 1.08 -15.69
N TYR A 111 10.20 0.95 -15.15
CA TYR A 111 11.11 -0.14 -15.46
C TYR A 111 11.39 -0.98 -14.21
N ARG A 112 11.08 -2.27 -14.28
CA ARG A 112 11.41 -3.25 -13.21
C ARG A 112 12.73 -3.96 -13.53
N GLN A 113 13.85 -3.23 -13.47
CA GLN A 113 15.20 -3.77 -13.70
C GLN A 113 16.26 -3.05 -12.86
N ASP A 114 17.48 -3.59 -12.81
CA ASP A 114 18.63 -2.94 -12.16
C ASP A 114 18.86 -1.53 -12.70
N SER A 115 18.98 -0.54 -11.80
CA SER A 115 19.10 0.87 -12.17
C SER A 115 20.38 1.18 -12.93
N ASN A 116 21.50 0.49 -12.63
CA ASN A 116 22.75 0.64 -13.36
C ASN A 116 22.64 0.10 -14.79
N LEU A 117 21.87 -0.98 -15.00
CA LEU A 117 21.59 -1.50 -16.34
C LEU A 117 20.64 -0.57 -17.10
N LEU A 118 19.59 -0.07 -16.45
CA LEU A 118 18.64 0.86 -17.05
C LEU A 118 19.33 2.13 -17.54
N VAL A 119 20.14 2.78 -16.70
CA VAL A 119 20.86 4.02 -17.06
C VAL A 119 21.77 3.80 -18.26
N LYS A 120 22.49 2.68 -18.32
CA LYS A 120 23.33 2.32 -19.48
C LYS A 120 22.50 2.16 -20.76
N ASN A 121 21.33 1.55 -20.67
CA ASN A 121 20.45 1.33 -21.81
C ASN A 121 19.84 2.65 -22.32
N LEU A 122 19.36 3.51 -21.42
CA LEU A 122 18.82 4.82 -21.76
C LEU A 122 19.88 5.76 -22.35
N SER A 123 21.11 5.73 -21.80
CA SER A 123 22.24 6.52 -22.33
C SER A 123 22.61 6.12 -23.76
N LYS A 124 22.57 4.82 -24.09
CA LYS A 124 22.79 4.33 -25.47
C LYS A 124 21.71 4.79 -26.45
N GLN A 125 20.52 5.12 -25.95
CA GLN A 125 19.42 5.68 -26.74
C GLN A 125 19.51 7.22 -26.86
N ASN A 126 20.62 7.84 -26.43
CA ASN A 126 20.81 9.29 -26.38
C ASN A 126 19.72 10.03 -25.59
N ARG A 127 19.09 9.38 -24.60
CA ARG A 127 18.15 10.05 -23.69
C ARG A 127 18.95 10.82 -22.65
N GLN A 128 18.67 12.11 -22.50
CA GLN A 128 19.20 12.91 -21.40
C GLN A 128 18.57 12.43 -20.08
N ILE A 129 19.41 12.17 -19.08
CA ILE A 129 18.99 11.70 -17.76
C ILE A 129 19.43 12.74 -16.74
N ASP A 130 18.47 13.45 -16.17
CA ASP A 130 18.69 14.31 -15.01
C ASP A 130 18.38 13.47 -13.75
N ILE A 131 19.38 13.30 -12.88
CA ILE A 131 19.23 12.55 -11.63
C ILE A 131 18.92 13.55 -10.52
N ALA A 132 17.71 13.48 -9.97
CA ALA A 132 17.36 14.16 -8.72
C ALA A 132 17.63 13.23 -7.53
N PHE A 133 18.38 13.71 -6.53
CA PHE A 133 18.61 13.03 -5.26
C PHE A 133 17.67 13.56 -4.18
#